data_AF-A0A975GPB3-F1
#
_entry.id   AF-A0A975GPB3-F1
#
_cell.length_a   1.000
_cell.length_b   1.000
_cell.length_c   1.000
_cell.angle_alpha   90.00
_cell.angle_beta   90.00
_cell.angle_gamma   90.00
#
_symmetry.space_group_name_H-M   'P 1'
#
loop_
_entity.id
_entity.type
_entity.pdbx_description
1 polymer ?
#
loop_
_entity_poly.entity_id
_entity_poly.type
_entity_poly.pdbx_seq_one_letter_code
_entity_poly.pdbx_strand_id
1 'polypeptide(L)'
;MAVCLFDPVTQIGGMNHILLPGKADMKHFDAPARYGINAMELLINRIMNLGGNRHSLIAKAFGGAHLLPAISKENGVGRKITSFVVEFLKNESIRMVSYDLKGHESRRIYFHTDTSDVFLKRIPSRYYSNITVNELKMLNYVRRESRKPADVDLFYDNWKQKPVQSRRQRENLKSIFLCKRWDTPIHLSETI
;
A
#
# COMPACT_ATOMS: atom_id res chain seq x y z
N MET A 1 0.52 2.39 2.37
CA MET A 1 0.51 3.58 3.25
C MET A 1 -0.76 3.50 4.05
N ALA A 2 -0.70 3.70 5.36
CA ALA A 2 -1.89 3.70 6.17
C ALA A 2 -2.36 5.12 6.46
N VAL A 3 -3.66 5.38 6.33
CA VAL A 3 -4.31 6.63 6.73
C VAL A 3 -5.37 6.29 7.77
N CYS A 4 -5.25 6.91 8.93
CA CYS A 4 -6.18 6.78 10.04
C CYS A 4 -7.02 8.05 10.11
N LEU A 5 -8.33 7.91 10.11
CA LEU A 5 -9.27 9.01 10.31
C LEU A 5 -9.96 8.82 11.67
N PHE A 6 -10.19 9.91 12.37
CA PHE A 6 -10.82 9.90 13.69
C PHE A 6 -11.68 11.14 13.88
N ASP A 7 -12.88 10.97 14.42
CA ASP A 7 -13.70 12.07 14.90
C ASP A 7 -13.54 12.17 16.43
N PRO A 8 -12.92 13.24 16.96
CA PRO A 8 -12.68 13.40 18.39
C PRO A 8 -13.96 13.66 19.20
N VAL A 9 -15.04 14.10 18.57
CA VAL A 9 -16.31 14.38 19.25
C VAL A 9 -17.06 13.08 19.52
N THR A 10 -17.16 12.23 18.52
CA THR A 10 -17.92 10.97 18.60
C THR A 10 -17.06 9.77 18.98
N GLN A 11 -15.73 9.94 19.05
CA GLN A 11 -14.74 8.90 19.32
C GLN A 11 -14.83 7.72 18.34
N ILE A 12 -15.11 8.02 17.08
CA ILE A 12 -15.21 7.05 16.00
C ILE A 12 -14.02 7.24 15.06
N GLY A 13 -13.23 6.19 14.90
CA GLY A 13 -12.14 6.15 13.97
C GLY A 13 -12.19 4.95 13.05
N GLY A 14 -11.40 5.03 12.00
CA GLY A 14 -11.09 3.90 11.14
C GLY A 14 -9.78 4.13 10.41
N MET A 15 -9.25 3.07 9.85
CA MET A 15 -7.98 3.07 9.15
C MET A 15 -8.15 2.41 7.79
N ASN A 16 -7.50 2.97 6.78
CA ASN A 16 -7.29 2.30 5.51
C ASN A 16 -5.80 2.03 5.27
N HIS A 17 -5.52 1.09 4.37
CA HIS A 17 -4.18 0.83 3.87
C HIS A 17 -4.15 0.97 2.35
N ILE A 18 -3.69 2.13 1.88
CA ILE A 18 -3.53 2.47 0.47
C ILE A 18 -2.30 1.73 -0.07
N LEU A 19 -2.55 0.66 -0.82
CA LEU A 19 -1.59 0.03 -1.72
C LEU A 19 -1.79 0.59 -3.13
N LEU A 20 -0.70 1.04 -3.77
CA LEU A 20 -0.71 1.26 -5.22
C LEU A 20 0.11 0.14 -5.88
N PRO A 21 -0.53 -0.95 -6.35
CA PRO A 21 0.05 -1.77 -7.39
C PRO A 21 -0.12 -1.07 -8.74
N GLY A 22 0.87 -1.18 -9.62
CA GLY A 22 0.79 -0.67 -10.98
C GLY A 22 1.26 -1.69 -12.00
N LYS A 23 0.31 -2.41 -12.62
CA LYS A 23 0.04 -2.21 -14.05
C LYS A 23 -1.46 -2.01 -14.20
N ALA A 24 -1.84 -0.84 -14.66
CA ALA A 24 -3.18 -0.57 -15.14
C ALA A 24 -3.04 -0.23 -16.63
N ASP A 25 -3.20 -1.25 -17.48
CA ASP A 25 -3.84 -0.99 -18.77
C ASP A 25 -5.35 -0.91 -18.45
N MET A 26 -6.14 -0.08 -19.10
CA MET A 26 -6.54 -0.28 -20.50
C MET A 26 -6.85 1.10 -21.08
N LYS A 27 -6.01 1.70 -21.95
CA LYS A 27 -6.31 3.01 -22.59
C LYS A 27 -6.91 4.08 -21.63
N HIS A 28 -6.09 4.47 -20.64
CA HIS A 28 -5.98 5.83 -20.08
C HIS A 28 -6.69 6.23 -18.77
N PHE A 29 -5.85 6.93 -17.98
CA PHE A 29 -6.04 7.80 -16.80
C PHE A 29 -6.30 7.16 -15.41
N ASP A 30 -5.19 7.06 -14.66
CA ASP A 30 -5.10 7.17 -13.19
C ASP A 30 -5.83 6.14 -12.32
N ALA A 31 -5.81 4.87 -12.70
CA ALA A 31 -6.37 3.79 -11.89
C ALA A 31 -5.86 3.77 -10.42
N PRO A 32 -4.56 3.96 -10.11
CA PRO A 32 -4.08 3.93 -8.73
C PRO A 32 -4.66 5.07 -7.86
N ALA A 33 -4.81 6.27 -8.44
CA ALA A 33 -5.43 7.40 -7.75
C ALA A 33 -6.91 7.14 -7.48
N ARG A 34 -7.64 6.57 -8.44
CA ARG A 34 -9.05 6.18 -8.26
C ARG A 34 -9.25 5.19 -7.12
N TYR A 35 -8.38 4.19 -7.00
CA TYR A 35 -8.43 3.25 -5.87
C TYR A 35 -8.18 3.97 -4.54
N GLY A 36 -7.21 4.88 -4.49
CA GLY A 36 -6.92 5.69 -3.30
C GLY A 36 -8.10 6.58 -2.89
N ILE A 37 -8.72 7.27 -3.85
CA ILE A 37 -9.89 8.15 -3.62
C ILE A 37 -11.06 7.32 -3.09
N ASN A 38 -11.43 6.24 -3.79
CA ASN A 38 -12.54 5.38 -3.38
C ASN A 38 -12.32 4.79 -1.98
N ALA A 39 -11.10 4.35 -1.65
CA ALA A 39 -10.78 3.83 -0.32
C ALA A 39 -10.91 4.88 0.79
N MET A 40 -10.56 6.14 0.51
CA MET A 40 -10.73 7.24 1.45
C MET A 40 -12.21 7.62 1.62
N GLU A 41 -12.96 7.73 0.52
CA GLU A 41 -14.39 8.05 0.54
C GLU A 41 -15.20 6.99 1.29
N LEU A 42 -14.94 5.70 1.03
CA LEU A 42 -15.59 4.60 1.74
C LEU A 42 -15.32 4.65 3.24
N LEU A 43 -14.09 4.98 3.65
CA LEU A 43 -13.72 5.13 5.05
C LEU A 43 -14.49 6.28 5.71
N ILE A 44 -14.52 7.46 5.08
CA ILE A 44 -15.24 8.64 5.59
C ILE A 44 -16.73 8.33 5.71
N ASN A 45 -17.35 7.80 4.66
CA ASN A 45 -18.77 7.45 4.64
C ASN A 45 -19.10 6.44 5.74
N ARG A 46 -18.20 5.48 5.97
CA ARG A 46 -18.41 4.49 7.02
C ARG A 46 -18.29 5.07 8.42
N ILE A 47 -17.38 6.01 8.67
CA ILE A 47 -17.33 6.77 9.94
C ILE A 47 -18.61 7.59 10.12
N MET A 48 -19.08 8.26 9.07
CA MET A 48 -20.32 9.04 9.10
C MET A 48 -21.54 8.17 9.41
N ASN A 49 -21.65 6.99 8.79
CA ASN A 49 -22.72 6.04 9.05
C ASN A 49 -22.73 5.50 10.50
N LEU A 50 -21.59 5.59 11.21
CA LEU A 50 -21.53 5.22 12.62
C LEU A 50 -21.90 6.37 13.56
N GLY A 51 -22.08 7.58 13.05
CA GLY A 51 -22.44 8.79 13.79
C GLY A 51 -21.38 9.88 13.73
N GLY A 52 -20.23 9.65 13.09
CA GLY A 52 -19.13 10.63 13.02
C GLY A 52 -19.45 11.83 12.12
N ASN A 53 -18.85 12.96 12.41
CA ASN A 53 -18.98 14.16 11.59
C ASN A 53 -17.74 14.36 10.71
N ARG A 54 -17.97 14.53 9.41
CA ARG A 54 -16.93 14.74 8.40
C ARG A 54 -16.03 15.94 8.70
N HIS A 55 -16.62 17.02 9.22
CA HIS A 55 -15.91 18.29 9.45
C HIS A 55 -15.06 18.27 10.71
N SER A 56 -15.31 17.34 11.65
CA SER A 56 -14.47 17.16 12.83
C SER A 56 -13.36 16.13 12.63
N LEU A 57 -13.28 15.48 11.46
CA LEU A 57 -12.27 14.46 11.21
C LEU A 57 -10.86 15.03 11.31
N ILE A 58 -10.01 14.28 12.01
CA ILE A 58 -8.57 14.45 12.03
C ILE A 58 -7.91 13.22 11.40
N ALA A 59 -6.76 13.44 10.76
CA ALA A 59 -6.02 12.39 10.07
C ALA A 59 -4.65 12.12 10.70
N LYS A 60 -4.24 10.86 10.72
CA LYS A 60 -2.86 10.43 10.95
C LYS A 60 -2.38 9.55 9.79
N ALA A 61 -1.18 9.81 9.25
CA ALA A 61 -0.71 9.12 8.05
C ALA A 61 0.70 8.53 8.21
N PHE A 62 0.86 7.26 7.84
CA PHE A 62 2.11 6.52 8.06
C PHE A 62 2.52 5.70 6.82
N GLY A 63 3.79 5.79 6.43
CA GLY A 63 4.37 4.98 5.35
C GLY A 63 4.97 5.82 4.22
N GLY A 64 4.81 5.36 2.98
CA GLY A 64 5.47 6.00 1.83
C GLY A 64 6.98 5.80 1.79
N ALA A 65 7.49 4.78 2.50
CA ALA A 65 8.90 4.42 2.49
C ALA A 65 9.39 4.06 1.09
N HIS A 66 10.59 4.50 0.77
CA HIS A 66 11.34 4.08 -0.39
C HIS A 66 12.16 2.84 -0.02
N LEU A 67 11.52 1.68 -0.17
CA LEU A 67 12.14 0.41 0.19
C LEU A 67 13.21 0.03 -0.83
N LEU A 68 12.91 0.01 -2.13
CA LEU A 68 13.78 -0.52 -3.18
C LEU A 68 14.82 0.50 -3.68
N PRO A 69 16.12 0.38 -3.34
CA PRO A 69 17.14 1.35 -3.76
C PRO A 69 17.39 1.35 -5.28
N ALA A 70 17.06 0.25 -5.95
CA ALA A 70 17.21 0.09 -7.40
C ALA A 70 16.24 0.98 -8.21
N ILE A 71 15.16 1.46 -7.59
CA ILE A 71 14.22 2.38 -8.22
C ILE A 71 14.66 3.80 -7.88
N SER A 72 14.69 4.71 -8.86
CA SER A 72 15.00 6.11 -8.57
C SER A 72 13.98 6.68 -7.57
N LYS A 73 14.42 7.57 -6.66
CA LYS A 73 13.53 8.21 -5.68
C LYS A 73 12.34 8.92 -6.35
N GLU A 74 12.52 9.43 -7.57
CA GLU A 74 11.48 10.08 -8.36
C GLU A 74 10.43 9.11 -8.90
N ASN A 75 10.86 7.90 -9.30
CA ASN A 75 9.97 6.84 -9.74
C ASN A 75 9.43 5.99 -8.58
N GLY A 76 9.83 6.27 -7.35
CA GLY A 76 9.40 5.58 -6.16
C GLY A 76 7.89 5.75 -5.91
N VAL A 77 7.17 4.63 -5.89
CA VAL A 77 5.72 4.57 -5.60
C VAL A 77 5.38 5.27 -4.28
N GLY A 78 6.26 5.15 -3.26
CA GLY A 78 6.07 5.77 -1.96
C GLY A 78 5.90 7.31 -2.00
N ARG A 79 6.62 8.00 -2.88
CA ARG A 79 6.52 9.46 -3.02
C ARG A 79 5.17 9.86 -3.62
N LYS A 80 4.73 9.15 -4.67
CA LYS A 80 3.43 9.38 -5.33
C LYS A 80 2.27 9.18 -4.37
N ILE A 81 2.30 8.10 -3.58
CA ILE A 81 1.28 7.84 -2.54
C ILE A 81 1.26 8.98 -1.52
N THR A 82 2.43 9.40 -1.05
CA THR A 82 2.54 10.46 -0.05
C THR A 82 1.93 11.77 -0.55
N SER A 83 2.29 12.19 -1.77
CA SER A 83 1.72 13.39 -2.38
C SER A 83 0.20 13.31 -2.53
N PHE A 84 -0.30 12.17 -3.03
CA PHE A 84 -1.73 11.93 -3.18
C PHE A 84 -2.50 12.07 -1.85
N VAL A 85 -2.02 11.44 -0.78
CA VAL A 85 -2.71 11.50 0.54
C VAL A 85 -2.70 12.91 1.11
N VAL A 86 -1.58 13.63 1.00
CA VAL A 86 -1.48 15.02 1.48
C VAL A 86 -2.44 15.93 0.72
N GLU A 87 -2.51 15.79 -0.61
CA GLU A 87 -3.41 16.59 -1.45
C GLU A 87 -4.88 16.26 -1.19
N PHE A 88 -5.22 14.97 -1.08
CA PHE A 88 -6.57 14.52 -0.75
C PHE A 88 -7.06 15.13 0.57
N LEU A 89 -6.26 15.01 1.64
CA LEU A 89 -6.63 15.54 2.96
C LEU A 89 -6.77 17.06 2.95
N LYS A 90 -5.92 17.76 2.18
CA LYS A 90 -6.02 19.20 2.01
C LYS A 90 -7.32 19.61 1.30
N ASN A 91 -7.66 18.93 0.20
CA ASN A 91 -8.89 19.21 -0.55
C ASN A 91 -10.14 18.92 0.28
N GLU A 92 -10.07 17.91 1.15
CA GLU A 92 -11.17 17.56 2.05
C GLU A 92 -11.22 18.38 3.35
N SER A 93 -10.31 19.34 3.51
CA SER A 93 -10.20 20.15 4.73
C SER A 93 -10.03 19.32 6.02
N ILE A 94 -9.44 18.12 5.91
CA ILE A 94 -9.16 17.23 7.04
C ILE A 94 -7.75 17.54 7.55
N ARG A 95 -7.65 17.99 8.81
CA ARG A 95 -6.34 18.30 9.41
C ARG A 95 -5.54 17.03 9.69
N MET A 96 -4.31 16.98 9.19
CA MET A 96 -3.34 15.96 9.55
C MET A 96 -2.64 16.33 10.86
N VAL A 97 -2.90 15.58 11.93
CA VAL A 97 -2.39 15.90 13.29
C VAL A 97 -1.09 15.17 13.62
N SER A 98 -0.79 14.06 12.93
CA SER A 98 0.44 13.30 13.12
C SER A 98 0.80 12.52 11.86
N TYR A 99 2.09 12.40 11.56
CA TYR A 99 2.54 11.68 10.38
C TYR A 99 3.96 11.11 10.55
N ASP A 100 4.20 9.93 9.96
CA ASP A 100 5.56 9.39 9.73
C ASP A 100 5.66 8.91 8.28
N LEU A 101 6.18 9.79 7.43
CA LEU A 101 6.18 9.63 5.98
C LEU A 101 7.61 9.44 5.45
N LYS A 102 7.74 8.83 4.25
CA LYS A 102 9.03 8.65 3.54
C LYS A 102 9.99 7.73 4.32
N GLY A 103 11.31 7.87 4.13
CA GLY A 103 12.32 7.01 4.76
C GLY A 103 12.58 5.70 4.02
N HIS A 104 13.43 4.84 4.58
CA HIS A 104 13.91 3.60 3.94
C HIS A 104 13.45 2.32 4.67
N GLU A 105 12.61 2.46 5.68
CA GLU A 105 12.17 1.36 6.53
C GLU A 105 10.67 1.11 6.38
N SER A 106 10.30 -0.17 6.43
CA SER A 106 8.90 -0.58 6.51
C SER A 106 8.35 -0.25 7.89
N ARG A 107 7.03 -0.06 7.97
CA ARG A 107 6.35 0.32 9.22
C ARG A 107 5.17 -0.62 9.43
N ARG A 108 5.07 -1.18 10.62
CA ARG A 108 3.84 -1.81 11.12
C ARG A 108 3.17 -0.83 12.05
N ILE A 109 1.88 -0.61 11.88
CA ILE A 109 1.12 0.29 12.74
C ILE A 109 -0.08 -0.42 13.34
N TYR A 110 -0.42 -0.02 14.56
CA TYR A 110 -1.66 -0.38 15.24
C TYR A 110 -2.38 0.92 15.57
N PHE A 111 -3.67 0.99 15.24
CA PHE A 111 -4.49 2.17 15.45
C PHE A 111 -5.66 1.87 16.37
N HIS A 112 -5.76 2.63 17.46
CA HIS A 112 -6.91 2.62 18.36
C HIS A 112 -7.99 3.53 17.79
N THR A 113 -9.07 2.92 17.31
CA THR A 113 -10.19 3.63 16.66
C THR A 113 -11.04 4.44 17.63
N ASP A 114 -10.88 4.23 18.93
CA ASP A 114 -11.59 4.88 20.03
C ASP A 114 -10.81 6.04 20.67
N THR A 115 -9.47 5.97 20.73
CA THR A 115 -8.61 7.01 21.33
C THR A 115 -7.80 7.83 20.34
N SER A 116 -7.72 7.39 19.08
CA SER A 116 -6.81 7.90 18.05
C SER A 116 -5.33 7.53 18.22
N ASP A 117 -4.98 6.72 19.22
CA ASP A 117 -3.59 6.36 19.49
C ASP A 117 -3.02 5.44 18.39
N VAL A 118 -1.75 5.67 18.07
CA VAL A 118 -1.04 4.89 17.06
C VAL A 118 0.25 4.35 17.65
N PHE A 119 0.41 3.03 17.61
CA PHE A 119 1.68 2.38 17.90
C PHE A 119 2.37 2.06 16.58
N LEU A 120 3.56 2.64 16.39
CA LEU A 120 4.36 2.45 15.18
C LEU A 120 5.63 1.66 15.52
N LYS A 121 5.80 0.53 14.84
CA LYS A 121 7.04 -0.25 14.87
C LYS A 121 7.74 -0.15 13.52
N ARG A 122 8.94 0.43 13.52
CA ARG A 122 9.83 0.42 12.35
C ARG A 122 10.41 -0.98 12.20
N ILE A 123 10.33 -1.50 10.99
CA ILE A 123 10.90 -2.78 10.61
C ILE A 123 12.13 -2.46 9.77
N PRO A 124 13.34 -2.55 10.34
CA PRO A 124 14.56 -2.29 9.58
C PRO A 124 14.64 -3.29 8.44
N SER A 125 14.97 -2.80 7.26
CA SER A 125 15.10 -3.67 6.09
C SER A 125 16.38 -4.49 6.19
N ARG A 126 16.30 -5.67 6.83
CA ARG A 126 17.34 -6.72 6.74
C ARG A 126 17.49 -7.30 5.33
N TYR A 127 16.58 -6.96 4.41
CA TYR A 127 16.44 -7.58 3.10
C TYR A 127 17.48 -7.12 2.05
N TYR A 128 18.17 -5.98 2.25
CA TYR A 128 19.01 -5.40 1.18
C TYR A 128 20.47 -5.83 1.15
N SER A 129 21.05 -6.32 2.25
CA SER A 129 22.45 -6.79 2.19
C SER A 129 22.62 -7.97 1.24
N ASN A 130 21.61 -8.84 1.13
CA ASN A 130 21.71 -10.07 0.34
C ASN A 130 21.12 -9.94 -1.08
N ILE A 131 20.05 -9.14 -1.27
CA ILE A 131 19.40 -8.99 -2.59
C ILE A 131 20.24 -8.18 -3.55
N THR A 132 20.84 -7.05 -3.13
CA THR A 132 21.69 -6.26 -4.02
C THR A 132 22.92 -7.05 -4.48
N VAL A 133 23.51 -7.86 -3.59
CA VAL A 133 24.62 -8.75 -3.93
C VAL A 133 24.17 -9.85 -4.89
N ASN A 134 23.00 -10.47 -4.66
CA ASN A 134 22.48 -11.51 -5.54
C ASN A 134 22.02 -10.97 -6.91
N GLU A 135 21.39 -9.80 -6.97
CA GLU A 135 20.97 -9.17 -8.22
C GLU A 135 22.16 -8.68 -9.05
N LEU A 136 23.17 -8.08 -8.43
CA LEU A 136 24.42 -7.75 -9.12
C LEU A 136 25.14 -9.01 -9.61
N LYS A 137 25.17 -10.08 -8.81
CA LYS A 137 25.69 -11.38 -9.25
C LYS A 137 24.87 -11.94 -10.43
N MET A 138 23.55 -11.89 -10.38
CA MET A 138 22.67 -12.38 -11.44
C MET A 138 22.76 -11.55 -12.71
N LEU A 139 22.81 -10.21 -12.62
CA LEU A 139 23.00 -9.33 -13.78
C LEU A 139 24.36 -9.59 -14.45
N ASN A 140 25.41 -9.77 -13.66
CA ASN A 140 26.72 -10.13 -14.19
C ASN A 140 26.75 -11.54 -14.80
N TYR A 141 26.04 -12.49 -14.21
CA TYR A 141 25.87 -13.83 -14.77
C TYR A 141 25.12 -13.79 -16.11
N VAL A 142 23.95 -13.16 -16.18
CA VAL A 142 23.17 -12.99 -17.41
C VAL A 142 23.99 -12.24 -18.47
N ARG A 143 24.73 -11.18 -18.10
CA ARG A 143 25.61 -10.45 -19.02
C ARG A 143 26.75 -11.32 -19.57
N ARG A 144 27.27 -12.26 -18.77
CA ARG A 144 28.28 -13.22 -19.22
C ARG A 144 27.68 -14.30 -20.13
N GLU A 145 26.50 -14.81 -19.80
CA GLU A 145 25.82 -15.82 -20.63
C GLU A 145 25.28 -15.24 -21.94
N SER A 146 24.74 -14.02 -21.93
CA SER A 146 24.27 -13.34 -23.14
C SER A 146 25.38 -12.95 -24.13
N ARG A 147 26.65 -13.05 -23.72
CA ARG A 147 27.81 -12.92 -24.63
C ARG A 147 28.21 -14.24 -25.28
N LYS A 148 27.67 -15.38 -24.84
CA LYS A 148 27.86 -16.65 -25.54
C LYS A 148 26.85 -16.73 -26.68
N PRO A 149 27.24 -17.20 -27.89
CA PRO A 149 26.27 -17.48 -28.94
C PRO A 149 25.29 -18.54 -28.40
N ALA A 150 24.00 -18.21 -28.39
CA ALA A 150 22.93 -19.13 -28.01
C ALA A 150 22.32 -19.74 -29.26
N ASP A 151 21.91 -21.00 -29.19
CA ASP A 151 21.17 -21.64 -30.27
C ASP A 151 19.82 -20.93 -30.48
N VAL A 152 19.52 -20.64 -31.74
CA VAL A 152 18.29 -19.99 -32.17
C VAL A 152 17.28 -21.06 -32.54
N ASP A 153 16.24 -21.23 -31.73
CA ASP A 153 15.11 -22.07 -32.10
C ASP A 153 14.22 -21.34 -33.13
N LEU A 154 14.16 -21.88 -34.35
CA LEU A 154 13.29 -21.41 -35.42
C LEU A 154 11.90 -22.05 -35.30
N PHE A 155 10.90 -21.22 -35.01
CA PHE A 155 9.51 -21.64 -34.91
C PHE A 155 8.82 -21.51 -36.28
N TYR A 156 8.42 -22.64 -36.87
CA TYR A 156 7.55 -22.69 -38.05
C TYR A 156 6.07 -22.94 -37.65
N ASP A 157 5.13 -22.57 -38.54
CA ASP A 157 3.69 -22.41 -38.31
C ASP A 157 2.88 -23.64 -37.79
N ASN A 158 3.50 -24.79 -37.52
CA ASN A 158 2.80 -26.01 -37.08
C ASN A 158 3.11 -26.43 -35.63
N TRP A 159 3.12 -25.48 -34.69
CA TRP A 159 3.31 -25.80 -33.28
C TRP A 159 2.00 -26.22 -32.58
N LYS A 160 1.89 -27.48 -32.15
CA LYS A 160 0.81 -27.92 -31.23
C LYS A 160 1.21 -27.63 -29.78
N GLN A 161 0.45 -26.76 -29.11
CA GLN A 161 0.64 -26.37 -27.71
C GLN A 161 0.52 -27.57 -26.74
N LYS A 162 1.43 -27.69 -25.77
CA LYS A 162 1.21 -28.54 -24.58
C LYS A 162 0.28 -27.80 -23.59
N PRO A 163 -0.61 -28.52 -22.89
CA PRO A 163 -1.60 -27.87 -22.03
C PRO A 163 -0.96 -27.31 -20.75
N VAL A 164 -1.21 -26.03 -20.49
CA VAL A 164 -0.84 -25.34 -19.23
C VAL A 164 -1.95 -25.60 -18.20
N GLN A 165 -1.61 -26.26 -17.09
CA GLN A 165 -2.53 -26.44 -15.96
C GLN A 165 -2.84 -25.09 -15.30
N SER A 166 -4.13 -24.77 -15.20
CA SER A 166 -4.62 -23.53 -14.60
C SER A 166 -4.63 -23.61 -13.08
N ARG A 167 -3.93 -22.69 -12.40
CA ARG A 167 -4.18 -22.37 -10.99
C ARG A 167 -5.02 -21.11 -10.91
N ARG A 168 -6.31 -21.29 -10.61
CA ARG A 168 -7.22 -20.21 -10.20
C ARG A 168 -6.70 -19.58 -8.89
N GLN A 169 -6.30 -18.32 -8.92
CA GLN A 169 -6.17 -17.52 -7.70
C GLN A 169 -7.51 -16.81 -7.44
N ARG A 170 -8.10 -17.11 -6.28
CA ARG A 170 -9.21 -16.34 -5.71
C ARG A 170 -8.63 -15.07 -5.09
N GLU A 171 -9.03 -13.91 -5.59
CA GLU A 171 -8.78 -12.63 -4.96
C GLU A 171 -9.84 -12.41 -3.87
N ASN A 172 -9.40 -12.32 -2.61
CA ASN A 172 -10.24 -11.91 -1.49
C ASN A 172 -9.92 -10.46 -1.12
N LEU A 173 -10.87 -9.57 -1.41
CA LEU A 173 -10.96 -8.19 -0.92
C LEU A 173 -11.25 -8.18 0.58
N LYS A 174 -10.28 -7.82 1.43
CA LYS A 174 -10.53 -7.43 2.83
C LYS A 174 -9.47 -6.44 3.34
N SER A 175 -9.81 -5.16 3.42
CA SER A 175 -9.03 -4.20 4.24
C SER A 175 -9.81 -2.93 4.55
N ILE A 176 -10.96 -3.07 5.23
CA ILE A 176 -11.63 -1.98 5.95
C ILE A 176 -12.13 -2.58 7.27
N PHE A 177 -11.60 -2.12 8.39
CA PHE A 177 -12.01 -2.54 9.73
C PHE A 177 -12.60 -1.35 10.49
N LEU A 178 -13.77 -1.55 11.10
CA LEU A 178 -14.38 -0.61 12.05
C LEU A 178 -14.87 -1.37 13.27
N CYS A 179 -14.71 -0.77 14.45
CA CYS A 179 -15.24 -1.27 15.71
C CYS A 179 -16.34 -0.31 16.20
N LYS A 180 -17.50 -0.85 16.58
CA LYS A 180 -18.52 -0.18 17.40
C LYS A 180 -18.54 -0.87 18.77
N ARG A 181 -18.43 -0.07 19.82
CA ARG A 181 -18.39 -0.42 21.25
C ARG A 181 -19.57 -1.32 21.67
N TRP A 182 -19.31 -2.52 22.18
CA TRP A 182 -20.16 -3.30 23.10
C TRP A 182 -19.21 -4.07 24.06
N ASP A 183 -19.58 -4.11 25.34
CA ASP A 183 -18.74 -4.49 26.49
C ASP A 183 -17.98 -5.84 26.34
N THR A 184 -16.74 -5.89 26.89
CA THR A 184 -15.77 -7.03 27.02
C THR A 184 -14.63 -7.11 25.95
N PRO A 185 -13.46 -7.71 26.28
CA PRO A 185 -12.16 -7.03 26.31
C PRO A 185 -11.35 -7.06 24.98
N ILE A 186 -10.65 -5.95 24.73
CA ILE A 186 -9.43 -5.76 23.91
C ILE A 186 -9.30 -6.68 22.69
N HIS A 187 -9.90 -6.30 21.57
CA HIS A 187 -9.54 -6.86 20.26
C HIS A 187 -8.55 -5.93 19.53
N LEU A 188 -7.27 -6.30 19.60
CA LEU A 188 -6.18 -5.75 18.80
C LEU A 188 -6.41 -6.07 17.32
N SER A 189 -6.48 -5.05 16.47
CA SER A 189 -6.47 -5.27 15.01
C SER A 189 -5.02 -5.36 14.52
N GLU A 190 -4.63 -6.54 14.05
CA GLU A 190 -3.37 -6.78 13.34
C GLU A 190 -3.63 -6.89 11.84
N THR A 191 -2.81 -6.23 11.04
CA THR A 191 -2.69 -6.51 9.60
C THR A 191 -1.24 -6.87 9.28
N ILE A 192 -1.09 -7.90 8.45
CA ILE A 192 0.15 -8.43 7.86
C ILE A 192 0.57 -7.56 6.67
#